data_AF-D2SC56-F1
#
_entry.id   AF-D2SC56-F1
#
_cell.length_a   1.000
_cell.length_b   1.000
_cell.length_c   1.000
_cell.angle_alpha   90.00
_cell.angle_beta   90.00
_cell.angle_gamma   90.00
#
_symmetry.space_group_name_H-M   'P 1'
#
loop_
_entity.id
_entity.type
_entity.pdbx_description
1 polymer ?
#
loop_
_entity_poly.entity_id
_entity_poly.type
_entity_poly.pdbx_seq_one_letter_code
_entity_poly.pdbx_strand_id
1 'polypeptide(L)'
;MNTSLPISVVAVVVSFAALISSIFLGIRQQRMSRQAYHVSAFLQLMSEFRDPAFHDDYNYVVSRLAKEHSSELGVFDLPDPARTAVIKIAYFFQNAVTFVAFGLLDERKVIAFLHVRLYSVWEAIAEYVEVERKRNATVGRYWLSRLETYAAAARSITADEALKQGFVAVKARGPDSGGGDPVKERT
;
A
#
# COMPACT_ATOMS: atom_id res chain seq x y z
N MET A 1 -64.91 -20.49 -1.13
CA MET A 1 -63.75 -20.27 -0.26
C MET A 1 -62.64 -19.66 -1.09
N ASN A 2 -62.12 -18.49 -0.69
CA ASN A 2 -61.24 -17.65 -1.48
C ASN A 2 -59.84 -18.27 -1.59
N THR A 3 -59.57 -18.95 -2.69
CA THR A 3 -58.27 -19.58 -3.01
C THR A 3 -57.15 -18.56 -3.27
N SER A 4 -57.48 -17.28 -3.44
CA SER A 4 -56.53 -16.19 -3.70
C SER A 4 -55.71 -15.77 -2.48
N LEU A 5 -56.28 -15.87 -1.28
CA LEU A 5 -55.66 -15.40 -0.03
C LEU A 5 -54.36 -16.15 0.32
N PRO A 6 -54.32 -17.51 0.33
CA PRO A 6 -53.08 -18.23 0.60
C PRO A 6 -52.02 -18.00 -0.49
N ILE A 7 -52.42 -17.83 -1.75
CA ILE A 7 -51.48 -17.58 -2.87
C ILE A 7 -50.81 -16.21 -2.70
N SER A 8 -51.57 -15.17 -2.34
CA SER A 8 -51.02 -13.83 -2.11
C SER A 8 -50.05 -13.80 -0.92
N VAL A 9 -50.36 -14.51 0.17
CA VAL A 9 -49.46 -14.60 1.32
C VAL A 9 -48.13 -15.26 0.94
N VAL A 10 -48.18 -16.37 0.19
CA VAL A 10 -46.97 -17.05 -0.29
C VAL A 10 -46.14 -16.14 -1.19
N ALA A 11 -46.78 -15.41 -2.11
CA ALA A 11 -46.09 -14.48 -3.01
C ALA A 11 -45.36 -13.36 -2.24
N VAL A 12 -45.98 -12.83 -1.18
CA VAL A 12 -45.36 -11.80 -0.34
C VAL A 12 -44.16 -12.36 0.41
N VAL A 13 -44.29 -13.53 1.04
CA VAL A 13 -43.17 -14.17 1.78
C VAL A 13 -41.98 -14.45 0.87
N VAL A 14 -42.23 -14.99 -0.33
CA VAL A 14 -41.18 -15.25 -1.32
C VAL A 14 -40.51 -13.95 -1.76
N SER A 15 -41.28 -12.88 -1.98
CA SER A 15 -40.73 -11.58 -2.37
C SER A 15 -39.84 -10.97 -1.28
N PHE A 16 -40.26 -11.08 -0.01
CA PHE A 16 -39.44 -10.63 1.13
C PHE A 16 -38.16 -11.45 1.28
N ALA A 17 -38.23 -12.78 1.13
CA ALA A 17 -37.05 -13.64 1.19
C ALA A 17 -36.05 -13.34 0.05
N ALA A 18 -36.57 -13.09 -1.16
CA ALA A 18 -35.77 -12.68 -2.30
C ALA A 18 -35.09 -11.32 -2.05
N LEU A 19 -35.81 -10.35 -1.49
CA LEU A 19 -35.27 -9.03 -1.17
C LEU A 19 -34.15 -9.11 -0.12
N ILE A 20 -34.37 -9.85 0.98
CA ILE A 20 -33.37 -10.05 2.02
C ILE A 20 -32.13 -10.74 1.44
N SER A 21 -32.32 -11.77 0.61
CA SER A 21 -31.23 -12.48 -0.05
C SER A 21 -30.45 -11.55 -0.99
N SER A 22 -31.14 -10.70 -1.74
CA SER A 22 -30.53 -9.70 -2.63
C SER A 22 -29.71 -8.67 -1.85
N ILE A 23 -30.23 -8.15 -0.74
CA ILE A 23 -29.50 -7.23 0.14
C ILE A 23 -28.25 -7.91 0.72
N PHE A 24 -28.39 -9.14 1.21
CA PHE A 24 -27.27 -9.87 1.80
C PHE A 24 -26.18 -10.20 0.78
N LEU A 25 -26.58 -10.64 -0.43
CA LEU A 25 -25.65 -10.89 -1.54
C LEU A 25 -25.00 -9.60 -2.02
N GLY A 26 -25.73 -8.48 -2.11
CA GLY A 26 -25.20 -7.18 -2.49
C GLY A 26 -24.15 -6.66 -1.51
N ILE A 27 -24.41 -6.76 -0.20
CA ILE A 27 -23.43 -6.40 0.84
C ILE A 27 -22.20 -7.30 0.76
N ARG A 28 -22.39 -8.62 0.53
CA ARG A 28 -21.29 -9.58 0.40
C ARG A 28 -20.46 -9.33 -0.86
N GLN A 29 -21.10 -9.03 -1.99
CA GLN A 29 -20.44 -8.67 -3.26
C GLN A 29 -19.67 -7.36 -3.13
N GLN A 30 -20.22 -6.35 -2.45
CA GLN A 30 -19.53 -5.08 -2.19
C GLN A 30 -18.29 -5.27 -1.32
N ARG A 31 -18.34 -6.19 -0.34
CA ARG A 31 -17.17 -6.58 0.46
C ARG A 31 -16.10 -7.30 -0.36
N MET A 32 -16.48 -8.21 -1.27
CA MET A 32 -15.52 -8.88 -2.17
C MET A 32 -14.94 -7.92 -3.22
N SER A 33 -15.73 -6.96 -3.70
CA SER A 33 -15.29 -5.94 -4.66
C SER A 33 -14.24 -5.00 -4.06
N ARG A 34 -14.35 -4.66 -2.76
CA ARG A 34 -13.28 -3.91 -2.05
C ARG A 34 -11.91 -4.59 -2.17
N GLN A 35 -11.87 -5.92 -2.15
CA GLN A 35 -10.64 -6.69 -2.29
C GLN A 35 -9.99 -6.56 -3.68
N ALA A 36 -10.77 -6.37 -4.74
CA ALA A 36 -10.24 -6.17 -6.09
C ALA A 36 -9.54 -4.80 -6.24
N TYR A 37 -10.04 -3.75 -5.58
CA TYR A 37 -9.41 -2.43 -5.58
C TYR A 37 -8.05 -2.43 -4.86
N HIS A 38 -7.92 -3.19 -3.75
CA HIS A 38 -6.66 -3.28 -3.00
C HIS A 38 -5.55 -3.96 -3.80
N VAL A 39 -5.89 -5.00 -4.58
CA VAL A 39 -4.93 -5.73 -5.40
C VAL A 39 -4.41 -4.85 -6.55
N SER A 40 -5.27 -4.06 -7.20
CA SER A 40 -4.84 -3.17 -8.30
C SER A 40 -3.86 -2.08 -7.84
N ALA A 41 -4.14 -1.42 -6.70
CA ALA A 41 -3.25 -0.40 -6.14
C ALA A 41 -1.88 -0.96 -5.74
N PHE A 42 -1.86 -2.16 -5.15
CA PHE A 42 -0.62 -2.86 -4.82
C PHE A 42 0.15 -3.26 -6.09
N LEU A 43 -0.53 -3.78 -7.11
CA LEU A 43 0.10 -4.16 -8.37
C LEU A 43 0.73 -2.97 -9.10
N GLN A 44 0.12 -1.78 -9.03
CA GLN A 44 0.68 -0.57 -9.63
C GLN A 44 1.96 -0.11 -8.91
N LEU A 45 1.97 -0.14 -7.57
CA LEU A 45 3.19 0.09 -6.79
C LEU A 45 4.28 -0.93 -7.14
N MET A 46 3.91 -2.20 -7.31
CA MET A 46 4.84 -3.25 -7.69
C MET A 46 5.33 -3.16 -9.14
N SER A 47 4.56 -2.60 -10.07
CA SER A 47 5.05 -2.34 -11.43
C SER A 47 6.10 -1.23 -11.44
N GLU A 48 5.87 -0.16 -10.68
CA GLU A 48 6.80 0.97 -10.63
C GLU A 48 8.09 0.60 -9.90
N PHE A 49 8.00 -0.23 -8.85
CA PHE A 49 9.20 -0.76 -8.18
C PHE A 49 10.07 -1.65 -9.07
N ARG A 50 9.53 -2.22 -10.15
CA ARG A 50 10.26 -3.08 -11.10
C ARG A 50 10.89 -2.29 -12.26
N ASP A 51 10.62 -0.99 -12.35
CA ASP A 51 11.21 -0.14 -13.39
C ASP A 51 12.69 0.13 -13.08
N PRO A 52 13.64 -0.22 -13.98
CA PRO A 52 15.05 0.10 -13.80
C PRO A 52 15.29 1.60 -13.58
N ALA A 53 14.56 2.47 -14.28
CA ALA A 53 14.70 3.91 -14.14
C ALA A 53 14.34 4.38 -12.72
N PHE A 54 13.38 3.72 -12.06
CA PHE A 54 13.06 3.99 -10.66
C PHE A 54 14.24 3.67 -9.73
N HIS A 55 14.98 2.60 -10.00
CA HIS A 55 16.16 2.28 -9.20
C HIS A 55 17.31 3.27 -9.41
N ASP A 56 17.48 3.76 -10.63
CA ASP A 56 18.47 4.80 -10.93
C ASP A 56 18.11 6.11 -10.21
N ASP A 57 16.85 6.53 -10.26
CA ASP A 57 16.34 7.71 -9.54
C ASP A 57 16.51 7.53 -8.02
N TYR A 58 16.20 6.36 -7.47
CA TYR A 58 16.39 6.05 -6.06
C TYR A 58 17.86 6.17 -5.65
N ASN A 59 18.77 5.56 -6.43
CA ASN A 59 20.20 5.60 -6.16
C ASN A 59 20.73 7.03 -6.25
N TYR A 60 20.27 7.81 -7.24
CA TYR A 60 20.62 9.21 -7.37
C TYR A 60 20.18 10.02 -6.13
N VAL A 61 18.91 9.90 -5.73
CA VAL A 61 18.36 10.62 -4.57
C VAL A 61 19.12 10.28 -3.30
N VAL A 62 19.37 9.00 -3.02
CA VAL A 62 19.97 8.57 -1.74
C VAL A 62 21.48 8.78 -1.68
N SER A 63 22.20 8.69 -2.81
CA SER A 63 23.68 8.65 -2.78
C SER A 63 24.39 9.84 -3.42
N ARG A 64 23.70 10.62 -4.26
CA ARG A 64 24.29 11.68 -5.08
C ARG A 64 23.68 13.06 -4.87
N LEU A 65 22.37 13.15 -4.61
CA LEU A 65 21.64 14.43 -4.50
C LEU A 65 22.36 15.46 -3.61
N ALA A 66 22.68 15.10 -2.37
CA ALA A 66 23.34 15.98 -1.39
C ALA A 66 24.79 16.35 -1.75
N LYS A 67 25.43 15.59 -2.64
CA LYS A 67 26.79 15.89 -3.13
C LYS A 67 26.77 16.89 -4.29
N GLU A 68 25.66 16.95 -5.02
CA GLU A 68 25.53 17.74 -6.24
C GLU A 68 24.73 19.02 -6.04
N HIS A 69 23.81 19.03 -5.07
CA HIS A 69 22.89 20.15 -4.86
C HIS A 69 22.74 20.48 -3.37
N SER A 70 22.78 21.78 -3.03
CA SER A 70 22.54 22.24 -1.66
C SER A 70 21.07 22.05 -1.26
N SER A 71 20.85 21.61 -0.01
CA SER A 71 19.51 21.49 0.58
C SER A 71 18.80 22.84 0.74
N GLU A 72 19.54 23.95 0.76
CA GLU A 72 19.02 25.31 0.86
C GLU A 72 18.15 25.75 -0.34
N LEU A 73 18.28 25.06 -1.47
CA LEU A 73 17.43 25.31 -2.64
C LEU A 73 15.98 24.91 -2.35
N GLY A 74 15.74 23.88 -1.53
CA GLY A 74 14.44 23.22 -1.48
C GLY A 74 14.27 22.25 -2.66
N VAL A 75 13.13 21.56 -2.71
CA VAL A 75 12.89 20.53 -3.74
C VAL A 75 12.49 21.17 -5.07
N PHE A 76 11.68 22.22 -5.06
CA PHE A 76 11.10 22.76 -6.29
C PHE A 76 12.08 23.65 -7.08
N ASP A 77 13.11 24.17 -6.42
CA ASP A 77 14.17 24.96 -7.07
C ASP A 77 15.37 24.11 -7.53
N LEU A 78 15.33 22.78 -7.35
CA LEU A 78 16.32 21.88 -7.93
C LEU A 78 16.23 21.89 -9.47
N PRO A 79 17.36 21.67 -10.18
CA PRO A 79 17.33 21.50 -11.63
C PRO A 79 16.49 20.29 -12.03
N ASP A 80 15.87 20.36 -13.20
CA ASP A 80 14.85 19.43 -13.68
C ASP A 80 15.14 17.92 -13.50
N PRO A 81 16.33 17.38 -13.83
CA PRO A 81 16.58 15.97 -13.60
C PRO A 81 16.57 15.60 -12.11
N ALA A 82 17.14 16.45 -11.26
CA ALA A 82 17.20 16.22 -9.81
C ALA A 82 15.81 16.37 -9.17
N ARG A 83 15.09 17.44 -9.52
CA ARG A 83 13.73 17.70 -9.04
C ARG A 83 12.79 16.56 -9.39
N THR A 84 12.84 16.09 -10.64
CA THR A 84 11.97 15.00 -11.12
C THR A 84 12.25 13.71 -10.37
N ALA A 85 13.52 13.35 -10.18
CA ALA A 85 13.90 12.16 -9.41
C ALA A 85 13.40 12.24 -7.95
N VAL A 86 13.63 13.37 -7.27
CA VAL A 86 13.16 13.58 -5.89
C VAL A 86 11.64 13.47 -5.79
N ILE A 87 10.90 14.16 -6.65
CA ILE A 87 9.43 14.12 -6.65
C ILE A 87 8.93 12.69 -6.89
N LYS A 88 9.44 12.01 -7.93
CA LYS A 88 9.02 10.64 -8.27
C LYS A 88 9.23 9.68 -7.10
N ILE A 89 10.44 9.68 -6.52
CA ILE A 89 10.77 8.81 -5.39
C ILE A 89 9.96 9.18 -4.14
N ALA A 90 9.91 10.46 -3.75
CA ALA A 90 9.18 10.89 -2.56
C ALA A 90 7.69 10.53 -2.65
N TYR A 91 7.03 10.78 -3.79
CA TYR A 91 5.62 10.46 -3.97
C TYR A 91 5.35 8.96 -4.02
N PHE A 92 6.25 8.15 -4.60
CA PHE A 92 6.12 6.70 -4.55
C PHE A 92 6.03 6.19 -3.09
N PHE A 93 7.00 6.58 -2.25
CA PHE A 93 7.01 6.14 -0.85
C PHE A 93 5.87 6.77 -0.02
N GLN A 94 5.55 8.04 -0.23
CA GLN A 94 4.40 8.71 0.39
C GLN A 94 3.07 8.03 0.04
N ASN A 95 2.89 7.59 -1.21
CA ASN A 95 1.68 6.89 -1.65
C ASN A 95 1.61 5.48 -1.02
N ALA A 96 2.73 4.76 -0.97
CA ALA A 96 2.79 3.47 -0.30
C ALA A 96 2.35 3.55 1.17
N VAL A 97 2.88 4.52 1.94
CA VAL A 97 2.49 4.70 3.35
C VAL A 97 1.10 5.31 3.50
N THR A 98 0.60 6.05 2.50
CA THR A 98 -0.78 6.53 2.48
C THR A 98 -1.77 5.37 2.34
N PHE A 99 -1.45 4.36 1.53
CA PHE A 99 -2.29 3.16 1.44
C PHE A 99 -2.30 2.35 2.74
N VAL A 100 -1.20 2.34 3.48
CA VAL A 100 -1.17 1.79 4.85
C VAL A 100 -2.11 2.60 5.76
N ALA A 101 -1.99 3.94 5.75
CA ALA A 101 -2.82 4.80 6.59
C ALA A 101 -4.33 4.68 6.31
N PHE A 102 -4.71 4.33 5.07
CA PHE A 102 -6.11 4.05 4.70
C PHE A 102 -6.55 2.60 4.96
N GLY A 103 -5.70 1.75 5.54
CA GLY A 103 -5.99 0.34 5.81
C GLY A 103 -6.08 -0.53 4.56
N LEU A 104 -5.53 -0.06 3.43
CA LEU A 104 -5.49 -0.82 2.17
C LEU A 104 -4.33 -1.81 2.17
N LEU A 105 -3.25 -1.48 2.86
CA LEU A 105 -2.08 -2.32 3.03
C LEU A 105 -1.81 -2.55 4.51
N ASP A 106 -1.28 -3.73 4.82
CA ASP A 106 -0.83 -4.09 6.17
C ASP A 106 0.47 -3.33 6.49
N GLU A 107 0.42 -2.51 7.53
CA GLU A 107 1.54 -1.67 7.97
C GLU A 107 2.82 -2.47 8.20
N ARG A 108 2.72 -3.61 8.90
CA ARG A 108 3.89 -4.42 9.25
C ARG A 108 4.54 -4.98 8.00
N LYS A 109 3.73 -5.44 7.04
CA LYS A 109 4.24 -5.98 5.76
C LYS A 109 4.91 -4.90 4.93
N VAL A 110 4.33 -3.70 4.86
CA VAL A 110 4.91 -2.59 4.09
C VAL A 110 6.20 -2.09 4.75
N ILE A 111 6.21 -1.91 6.07
CA ILE A 111 7.41 -1.48 6.78
C ILE A 111 8.51 -2.54 6.67
N ALA A 112 8.19 -3.84 6.77
CA ALA A 112 9.17 -4.90 6.57
C ALA A 112 9.72 -4.95 5.13
N PHE A 113 8.86 -4.71 4.13
CA PHE A 113 9.26 -4.74 2.71
C PHE A 113 10.10 -3.52 2.29
N LEU A 114 9.70 -2.31 2.71
CA LEU A 114 10.36 -1.07 2.31
C LEU A 114 11.48 -0.66 3.27
N HIS A 115 11.40 -1.06 4.54
CA HIS A 115 12.32 -0.82 5.66
C HIS A 115 13.44 0.20 5.39
N VAL A 116 14.62 -0.29 4.99
CA VAL A 116 15.82 0.52 4.73
C VAL A 116 15.56 1.62 3.72
N ARG A 117 14.86 1.31 2.63
CA ARG A 117 14.56 2.28 1.57
C ARG A 117 13.68 3.42 2.06
N LEU A 118 12.76 3.14 3.00
CA LEU A 118 11.85 4.14 3.51
C LEU A 118 12.58 5.22 4.32
N TYR A 119 13.41 4.83 5.28
CA TYR A 119 14.15 5.82 6.07
C TYR A 119 15.33 6.42 5.28
N SER A 120 15.98 5.68 4.39
CA SER A 120 17.07 6.21 3.55
C SER A 120 16.60 7.34 2.64
N VAL A 121 15.42 7.18 2.03
CA VAL A 121 14.83 8.23 1.19
C VAL A 121 14.49 9.45 2.02
N TRP A 122 13.85 9.26 3.19
CA TRP A 122 13.51 10.39 4.04
C TRP A 122 14.76 11.15 4.50
N GLU A 123 15.80 10.45 4.97
CA GLU A 123 17.06 11.09 5.37
C GLU A 123 17.71 11.89 4.25
N ALA A 124 17.64 11.39 3.01
CA ALA A 124 18.22 12.08 1.86
C ALA A 124 17.47 13.37 1.46
N ILE A 125 16.15 13.43 1.69
CA ILE A 125 15.31 14.55 1.22
C ILE A 125 14.83 15.49 2.34
N ALA A 126 14.95 15.09 3.61
CA ALA A 126 14.36 15.79 4.75
C ALA A 126 14.68 17.29 4.79
N GLU A 127 15.96 17.64 4.58
CA GLU A 127 16.38 19.05 4.62
C GLU A 127 15.76 19.88 3.49
N TYR A 128 15.69 19.33 2.26
CA TYR A 128 15.05 20.00 1.13
C TYR A 128 13.55 20.21 1.39
N VAL A 129 12.88 19.22 1.98
CA VAL A 129 11.46 19.27 2.32
C VAL A 129 11.19 20.31 3.42
N GLU A 130 12.07 20.41 4.42
CA GLU A 130 11.95 21.41 5.49
C GLU A 130 12.09 22.85 4.96
N VAL A 131 12.97 23.07 3.97
CA VAL A 131 13.06 24.37 3.29
C VAL A 131 11.73 24.71 2.61
N GLU A 132 11.12 23.75 1.91
CA GLU A 132 9.82 23.96 1.25
C GLU A 132 8.68 24.21 2.24
N ARG A 133 8.60 23.43 3.33
CA ARG A 133 7.59 23.61 4.38
C ARG A 133 7.66 25.00 5.02
N LYS A 134 8.85 25.62 5.07
CA LYS A 134 9.08 26.96 5.61
C LYS A 134 8.80 28.07 4.59
N ARG A 135 9.22 27.88 3.33
CA ARG A 135 9.12 28.91 2.27
C ARG A 135 7.76 28.94 1.58
N ASN A 136 7.14 27.77 1.40
CA ASN A 136 6.04 27.60 0.47
C ASN A 136 4.71 27.39 1.22
N ALA A 137 3.95 28.49 1.34
CA ALA A 137 2.63 28.48 1.97
C ALA A 137 1.63 27.54 1.27
N THR A 138 1.82 27.29 -0.02
CA THR A 138 0.95 26.45 -0.87
C THR A 138 1.17 24.96 -0.66
N VAL A 139 2.41 24.55 -0.48
CA VAL A 139 2.79 23.14 -0.21
C VAL A 139 2.36 22.74 1.20
N GLY A 140 2.44 23.69 2.13
CA GLY A 140 1.92 23.57 3.48
C GLY A 140 2.83 22.76 4.41
N ARG A 141 2.64 22.98 5.72
CA ARG A 141 3.47 22.38 6.78
C ARG A 141 3.48 20.84 6.76
N TYR A 142 2.43 20.22 6.21
CA TYR A 142 2.22 18.78 6.26
C TYR A 142 2.72 18.01 5.04
N TRP A 143 3.39 18.69 4.10
CA TRP A 143 3.88 18.05 2.90
C TRP A 143 4.87 16.94 3.24
N LEU A 144 4.61 15.73 2.74
CA LEU A 144 5.37 14.51 3.02
C LEU A 144 5.44 14.10 4.52
N SER A 145 4.58 14.62 5.41
CA SER A 145 4.60 14.26 6.83
C SER A 145 4.25 12.80 7.12
N ARG A 146 3.52 12.13 6.23
CA ARG A 146 3.27 10.68 6.38
C ARG A 146 4.55 9.90 6.09
N LEU A 147 5.24 10.21 5.00
CA LEU A 147 6.54 9.61 4.69
C LEU A 147 7.50 9.76 5.87
N GLU A 148 7.62 10.97 6.44
CA GLU A 148 8.40 11.24 7.65
C GLU A 148 8.01 10.34 8.83
N THR A 149 6.71 10.26 9.16
CA THR A 149 6.20 9.47 10.28
C THR A 149 6.55 7.99 10.11
N TYR A 150 6.32 7.44 8.92
CA TYR A 150 6.57 6.02 8.65
C TYR A 150 8.06 5.71 8.48
N ALA A 151 8.86 6.66 8.00
CA ALA A 151 10.32 6.55 7.99
C ALA A 151 10.89 6.46 9.41
N ALA A 152 10.38 7.30 10.33
CA ALA A 152 10.74 7.21 11.75
C ALA A 152 10.33 5.86 12.35
N ALA A 153 9.12 5.37 12.04
CA ALA A 153 8.66 4.05 12.47
C ALA A 153 9.56 2.92 11.93
N ALA A 154 9.93 2.96 10.65
CA ALA A 154 10.81 1.96 10.04
C ALA A 154 12.21 1.95 10.68
N ARG A 155 12.75 3.12 11.03
CA ARG A 155 14.05 3.24 11.71
C ARG A 155 14.04 2.66 13.13
N SER A 156 12.89 2.72 13.81
CA SER A 156 12.75 2.20 15.18
C SER A 156 12.69 0.67 15.25
N ILE A 157 12.43 -0.01 14.13
CA ILE A 157 12.35 -1.47 14.06
C ILE A 157 13.71 -2.02 13.63
N THR A 158 14.27 -2.92 14.45
CA THR A 158 15.53 -3.58 14.12
C THR A 158 15.37 -4.45 12.87
N ALA A 159 16.40 -4.53 12.00
CA ALA A 159 16.33 -5.34 10.77
C ALA A 159 15.95 -6.81 11.02
N ASP A 160 16.39 -7.38 12.15
CA ASP A 160 16.02 -8.72 12.62
C ASP A 160 14.54 -8.86 12.98
N GLU A 161 13.93 -7.80 13.51
CA GLU A 161 12.50 -7.79 13.84
C GLU A 161 11.65 -7.61 12.58
N ALA A 162 12.09 -6.77 11.65
CA ALA A 162 11.45 -6.63 10.33
C ALA A 162 11.48 -7.95 9.55
N LEU A 163 12.63 -8.65 9.55
CA LEU A 163 12.76 -9.97 8.93
C LEU A 163 11.87 -11.01 9.63
N LYS A 164 11.89 -11.11 10.96
CA LYS A 164 11.02 -12.03 11.72
C LYS A 164 9.53 -11.79 11.42
N GLN A 165 9.10 -10.54 11.30
CA GLN A 165 7.72 -10.20 10.96
C GLN A 165 7.34 -10.61 9.53
N GLY A 166 8.26 -10.49 8.56
CA GLY A 166 8.06 -11.01 7.20
C GLY A 166 7.93 -12.53 7.14
N PHE A 167 8.76 -13.27 7.89
CA PHE A 167 8.76 -14.74 7.89
C PHE A 167 7.61 -15.37 8.71
N VAL A 168 7.15 -14.74 9.80
CA VAL A 168 5.99 -15.25 10.57
C VAL A 168 4.72 -15.26 9.72
N ALA A 169 4.55 -14.28 8.81
CA ALA A 169 3.43 -14.26 7.87
C ALA A 169 3.50 -15.38 6.81
N VAL A 170 4.70 -15.82 6.42
CA VAL A 170 4.91 -16.96 5.49
C VAL A 170 4.64 -18.29 6.21
N LYS A 171 5.07 -18.43 7.46
CA LYS A 171 4.87 -19.68 8.24
C LYS A 171 3.41 -19.90 8.64
N ALA A 172 2.62 -18.84 8.82
CA ALA A 172 1.17 -18.94 9.04
C ALA A 172 0.40 -19.45 7.80
N ARG A 173 1.07 -19.58 6.65
CA ARG A 173 0.54 -20.11 5.39
C ARG A 173 1.32 -21.35 4.94
N GLY A 174 1.66 -22.22 5.89
CA GLY A 174 2.19 -23.57 5.64
C GLY A 174 1.13 -24.56 5.12
N PRO A 175 1.55 -25.71 4.58
CA PRO A 175 0.96 -26.36 3.39
C PRO A 175 -0.17 -27.37 3.70
N ASP A 176 -1.15 -27.01 4.53
CA ASP A 176 -2.23 -27.95 4.90
C ASP A 176 -3.56 -27.74 4.16
N SER A 177 -3.59 -26.94 3.10
CA SER A 177 -4.80 -26.78 2.27
C SER A 177 -4.62 -27.30 0.84
N GLY A 178 -4.68 -28.62 0.71
CA GLY A 178 -5.32 -29.31 -0.41
C GLY A 178 -4.44 -29.72 -1.59
N GLY A 179 -4.19 -31.02 -1.72
CA GLY A 179 -3.65 -31.58 -2.96
C GLY A 179 -3.35 -33.08 -2.93
N GLY A 180 -4.38 -33.91 -3.09
CA GLY A 180 -4.30 -35.18 -3.84
C GLY A 180 -3.71 -36.41 -3.14
N ASP A 181 -4.55 -37.44 -2.98
CA ASP A 181 -4.17 -38.82 -2.64
C ASP A 181 -2.97 -39.32 -3.46
N PRO A 182 -2.01 -40.05 -2.85
CA PRO A 182 -1.01 -40.76 -3.61
C PRO A 182 -1.65 -41.98 -4.29
N VAL A 183 -1.50 -42.01 -5.61
CA VAL A 183 -1.80 -43.14 -6.48
C VAL A 183 -1.19 -44.41 -5.87
N LYS A 184 -2.06 -45.36 -5.51
CA LYS A 184 -1.66 -46.72 -5.14
C LYS A 184 -0.95 -47.38 -6.31
N GLU A 185 0.30 -47.76 -6.09
CA GLU A 185 0.97 -48.82 -6.85
C GLU A 185 0.05 -50.03 -6.98
N ARG A 186 -0.20 -50.44 -8.23
CA ARG A 186 -0.59 -51.80 -8.57
C ARG A 186 0.34 -52.26 -9.68
N THR A 187 1.13 -53.28 -9.34
CA THR A 187 1.36 -54.50 -10.15
C THR A 187 0.28 -54.75 -11.20
#